data_AF-A0A434BUQ5-F1
#
_entry.id   AF-A0A434BUQ5-F1
#
_cell.length_a   1.000
_cell.length_b   1.000
_cell.length_c   1.000
_cell.angle_alpha   90.00
_cell.angle_beta   90.00
_cell.angle_gamma   90.00
#
_symmetry.space_group_name_H-M   'P 1'
#
loop_
_entity.id
_entity.type
_entity.pdbx_description
1 polymer ?
#
loop_
_entity_poly.entity_id
_entity_poly.type
_entity_poly.pdbx_seq_one_letter_code
_entity_poly.pdbx_strand_id
1 'polypeptide(L)'
;VQTDGDMSAAILAQSIGGGGGNGGSTNGATADLGGGQGVNVAANVTVGGGGGTGNISGAVDVINTGNLTTKGDFSSAIVAQSLGGGGGMGGSSNAKAFHLGGTSETSVTVNVGIGGSGGSGNDAALFRLDDGNNVIGAGVHVDNSGAIRTQGFNSIGILAMSVGGGGGGGGAASTDEEIVGGGSEGETSVGIGAAIGLAAGGAGNGGTVSVTNRSLIVTDGADSYGISANSIGGGGGVGGSATSGVLGKYAIGGALGGAGGGGGSAFQ
;
A
#
# COMPACT_ATOMS: atom_id res chain seq x y z
N VAL A 1 10.05 -13.15 34.99
CA VAL A 1 10.07 -14.01 33.78
C VAL A 1 11.49 -14.16 33.32
N GLN A 2 11.92 -15.37 32.95
CA GLN A 2 13.22 -15.60 32.32
C GLN A 2 13.05 -16.38 31.03
N THR A 3 13.70 -15.94 29.96
CA THR A 3 13.82 -16.68 28.70
C THR A 3 15.30 -16.92 28.39
N ASP A 4 15.64 -18.13 27.96
CA ASP A 4 17.03 -18.54 27.73
C ASP A 4 17.36 -18.78 26.24
N GLY A 5 16.34 -18.88 25.37
CA GLY A 5 16.54 -19.07 23.93
C GLY A 5 16.82 -17.77 23.17
N ASP A 6 17.41 -17.90 21.99
CA ASP A 6 17.58 -16.81 21.03
C ASP A 6 16.23 -16.36 20.48
N MET A 7 16.10 -15.08 20.14
CA MET A 7 14.87 -14.44 19.65
C MET A 7 13.66 -14.65 20.59
N SER A 8 13.91 -14.82 21.90
CA SER A 8 12.91 -15.16 22.89
C SER A 8 12.62 -13.97 23.81
N ALA A 9 11.64 -13.16 23.41
CA ALA A 9 11.20 -12.03 24.23
C ALA A 9 10.46 -12.49 25.50
N ALA A 10 10.62 -11.74 26.59
CA ALA A 10 9.89 -12.02 27.83
C ALA A 10 8.43 -11.56 27.76
N ILE A 11 8.18 -10.39 27.14
CA ILE A 11 6.85 -9.87 26.82
C ILE A 11 6.84 -9.43 25.36
N LEU A 12 5.90 -9.97 24.59
CA LEU A 12 5.59 -9.54 23.24
C LEU A 12 4.11 -9.09 23.19
N ALA A 13 3.88 -7.81 22.93
CA ALA A 13 2.55 -7.24 22.75
C ALA A 13 2.50 -6.53 21.38
N GLN A 14 1.59 -6.97 20.51
CA GLN A 14 1.50 -6.45 19.15
C GLN A 14 0.05 -6.23 18.75
N SER A 15 -0.20 -5.13 18.07
CA SER A 15 -1.42 -4.91 17.31
C SER A 15 -1.06 -4.56 15.87
N ILE A 16 -1.57 -5.34 14.93
CA ILE A 16 -1.25 -5.20 13.52
C ILE A 16 -2.56 -5.03 12.75
N GLY A 17 -2.69 -3.91 12.04
CA GLY A 17 -3.79 -3.68 11.12
C GLY A 17 -3.70 -4.60 9.91
N GLY A 18 -4.81 -5.26 9.56
CA GLY A 18 -4.90 -6.02 8.31
C GLY A 18 -4.65 -5.12 7.08
N GLY A 19 -4.00 -5.66 6.05
CA GLY A 19 -3.78 -4.93 4.79
C GLY A 19 -5.03 -4.80 3.92
N GLY A 20 -4.98 -3.90 2.96
CA GLY A 20 -6.01 -3.72 1.93
C GLY A 20 -5.96 -4.80 0.84
N GLY A 21 -7.11 -5.08 0.23
CA GLY A 21 -7.22 -6.03 -0.88
C GLY A 21 -6.80 -5.43 -2.23
N ASN A 22 -6.45 -6.27 -3.20
CA ASN A 22 -6.16 -5.81 -4.56
C ASN A 22 -7.45 -5.68 -5.37
N GLY A 23 -7.52 -4.63 -6.19
CA GLY A 23 -8.59 -4.43 -7.16
C GLY A 23 -8.47 -5.38 -8.35
N GLY A 24 -9.61 -5.80 -8.90
CA GLY A 24 -9.67 -6.68 -10.06
C GLY A 24 -9.12 -6.00 -11.33
N SER A 25 -8.36 -6.74 -12.14
CA SER A 25 -7.91 -6.23 -13.45
C SER A 25 -8.93 -6.53 -14.54
N THR A 26 -8.99 -5.68 -15.55
CA THR A 26 -9.88 -5.85 -16.71
C THR A 26 -9.09 -5.92 -18.01
N ASN A 27 -9.50 -6.85 -18.86
CA ASN A 27 -9.02 -6.98 -20.23
C ASN A 27 -10.25 -6.92 -21.15
N GLY A 28 -10.27 -5.95 -22.04
CA GLY A 28 -11.34 -5.77 -23.02
C GLY A 28 -10.74 -5.83 -24.41
N ALA A 29 -11.45 -6.48 -25.32
CA ALA A 29 -11.09 -6.53 -26.72
C ALA A 29 -12.32 -6.18 -27.57
N THR A 30 -12.10 -5.42 -28.62
CA THR A 30 -13.08 -5.22 -29.69
C THR A 30 -12.42 -5.48 -31.03
N ALA A 31 -13.22 -5.76 -32.05
CA ALA A 31 -12.72 -5.96 -33.40
C ALA A 31 -13.55 -5.14 -34.39
N ASP A 32 -12.88 -4.37 -35.23
CA ASP A 32 -13.44 -3.86 -36.48
C ASP A 32 -13.25 -4.94 -37.55
N LEU A 33 -14.37 -5.51 -37.98
CA LEU A 33 -14.38 -6.59 -38.97
C LEU A 33 -14.39 -6.06 -40.41
N GLY A 34 -14.51 -4.75 -40.63
CA GLY A 34 -14.35 -4.11 -41.94
C GLY A 34 -15.10 -4.84 -43.06
N GLY A 35 -16.41 -4.62 -43.19
CA GLY A 35 -17.22 -5.28 -44.21
C GLY A 35 -18.62 -4.71 -44.34
N GLY A 36 -18.77 -3.62 -45.09
CA GLY A 36 -20.06 -2.98 -45.37
C GLY A 36 -19.90 -1.59 -45.98
N GLN A 37 -20.94 -1.09 -46.64
CA GLN A 37 -21.01 0.32 -47.06
C GLN A 37 -21.36 1.17 -45.82
N GLY A 38 -20.58 2.21 -45.52
CA GLY A 38 -20.86 3.17 -44.44
C GLY A 38 -19.75 3.31 -43.38
N VAL A 39 -20.15 3.72 -42.16
CA VAL A 39 -19.25 3.98 -41.03
C VAL A 39 -19.27 2.82 -40.05
N ASN A 40 -18.13 2.17 -39.82
CA ASN A 40 -17.96 1.17 -38.78
C ASN A 40 -17.46 1.83 -37.49
N VAL A 41 -18.09 1.53 -36.35
CA VAL A 41 -17.69 2.06 -35.04
C VAL A 41 -17.43 0.92 -34.07
N ALA A 42 -16.19 0.79 -33.60
CA ALA A 42 -15.79 -0.18 -32.59
C ALA A 42 -15.36 0.57 -31.31
N ALA A 43 -16.05 0.32 -30.20
CA ALA A 43 -15.74 0.95 -28.93
C ALA A 43 -15.44 -0.09 -27.85
N ASN A 44 -14.42 0.17 -27.06
CA ASN A 44 -13.99 -0.67 -25.94
C ASN A 44 -13.59 0.23 -24.77
N VAL A 45 -14.15 -0.08 -23.60
CA VAL A 45 -13.84 0.61 -22.36
C VAL A 45 -13.51 -0.42 -21.30
N THR A 46 -12.34 -0.27 -20.68
CA THR A 46 -11.87 -1.12 -19.59
C THR A 46 -11.58 -0.26 -18.37
N VAL A 47 -11.99 -0.77 -17.20
CA VAL A 47 -11.81 -0.08 -15.92
C VAL A 47 -11.29 -1.07 -14.90
N GLY A 48 -10.12 -0.79 -14.31
CA GLY A 48 -9.58 -1.57 -13.21
C GLY A 48 -10.33 -1.30 -11.91
N GLY A 49 -10.50 -2.32 -11.07
CA GLY A 49 -11.07 -2.16 -9.73
C GLY A 49 -10.12 -1.39 -8.81
N GLY A 50 -10.65 -0.62 -7.85
CA GLY A 50 -9.83 0.04 -6.84
C GLY A 50 -9.19 -0.94 -5.86
N GLY A 51 -8.02 -0.59 -5.34
CA GLY A 51 -7.42 -1.26 -4.18
C GLY A 51 -8.17 -0.93 -2.89
N GLY A 52 -8.27 -1.90 -1.99
CA GLY A 52 -8.87 -1.72 -0.67
C GLY A 52 -7.97 -0.93 0.27
N THR A 53 -8.57 -0.24 1.24
CA THR A 53 -7.82 0.41 2.32
C THR A 53 -7.29 -0.62 3.32
N GLY A 54 -6.15 -0.34 3.95
CA GLY A 54 -5.69 -1.10 5.12
C GLY A 54 -6.61 -0.91 6.32
N ASN A 55 -6.30 -1.55 7.45
CA ASN A 55 -6.98 -1.33 8.72
C ASN A 55 -6.09 -0.55 9.69
N ILE A 56 -6.71 0.18 10.61
CA ILE A 56 -6.02 0.84 11.73
C ILE A 56 -5.63 -0.24 12.75
N SER A 57 -4.42 -0.20 13.29
CA SER A 57 -4.05 -1.07 14.43
C SER A 57 -4.63 -0.56 15.75
N GLY A 58 -4.73 -1.45 16.73
CA GLY A 58 -5.12 -1.10 18.09
C GLY A 58 -3.98 -0.49 18.90
N ALA A 59 -4.37 0.16 20.00
CA ALA A 59 -3.43 0.61 21.01
C ALA A 59 -2.68 -0.59 21.62
N VAL A 60 -1.41 -0.40 21.91
CA VAL A 60 -0.63 -1.37 22.68
C VAL A 60 -0.27 -0.75 24.03
N ASP A 61 -0.77 -1.36 25.10
CA ASP A 61 -0.49 -0.96 26.48
C ASP A 61 0.19 -2.12 27.21
N VAL A 62 1.38 -1.86 27.75
CA VAL A 62 2.18 -2.84 28.49
C VAL A 62 2.53 -2.29 29.87
N ILE A 63 2.02 -2.93 30.90
CA ILE A 63 2.38 -2.64 32.30
C ILE A 63 3.20 -3.80 32.84
N ASN A 64 4.47 -3.55 33.17
CA ASN A 64 5.35 -4.54 33.78
C ASN A 64 5.78 -4.13 35.19
N THR A 65 5.44 -4.97 36.16
CA THR A 65 5.88 -4.83 37.57
C THR A 65 6.87 -5.91 38.01
N GLY A 66 7.08 -6.95 37.19
CA GLY A 66 7.93 -8.08 37.51
C GLY A 66 9.33 -7.97 36.91
N ASN A 67 10.29 -8.71 37.48
CA ASN A 67 11.64 -8.75 36.91
C ASN A 67 11.67 -9.59 35.64
N LEU A 68 12.31 -9.07 34.59
CA LEU A 68 12.46 -9.71 33.28
C LEU A 68 13.95 -9.97 33.00
N THR A 69 14.28 -11.22 32.66
CA THR A 69 15.62 -11.59 32.21
C THR A 69 15.55 -12.30 30.86
N THR A 70 16.29 -11.84 29.86
CA THR A 70 16.46 -12.56 28.58
C THR A 70 17.94 -12.85 28.36
N LYS A 71 18.28 -14.10 27.98
CA LYS A 71 19.69 -14.51 27.84
C LYS A 71 20.17 -14.76 26.42
N GLY A 72 19.30 -15.27 25.54
CA GLY A 72 19.69 -15.56 24.16
C GLY A 72 19.92 -14.30 23.33
N ASP A 73 20.52 -14.47 22.16
CA ASP A 73 20.79 -13.38 21.22
C ASP A 73 19.49 -12.90 20.57
N PHE A 74 19.44 -11.61 20.21
CA PHE A 74 18.26 -10.94 19.63
C PHE A 74 16.99 -11.01 20.51
N SER A 75 17.15 -11.24 21.81
CA SER A 75 16.05 -11.47 22.75
C SER A 75 15.72 -10.22 23.54
N SER A 76 14.88 -9.35 22.98
CA SER A 76 14.43 -8.15 23.67
C SER A 76 13.54 -8.48 24.88
N ALA A 77 13.63 -7.77 26.00
CA ALA A 77 12.80 -8.12 27.17
C ALA A 77 11.33 -7.75 26.96
N ILE A 78 11.04 -6.49 26.60
CA ILE A 78 9.70 -6.04 26.23
C ILE A 78 9.71 -5.61 24.76
N VAL A 79 8.79 -6.16 23.98
CA VAL A 79 8.50 -5.73 22.61
C VAL A 79 7.03 -5.31 22.56
N ALA A 80 6.78 -4.02 22.30
CA ALA A 80 5.46 -3.41 22.23
C ALA A 80 5.30 -2.70 20.87
N GLN A 81 4.39 -3.17 20.02
CA GLN A 81 4.33 -2.69 18.64
C GLN A 81 2.91 -2.49 18.11
N SER A 82 2.63 -1.30 17.61
CA SER A 82 1.38 -0.99 16.91
C SER A 82 1.68 -0.63 15.45
N LEU A 83 1.24 -1.47 14.51
CA LEU A 83 1.54 -1.33 13.09
C LEU A 83 0.25 -1.18 12.28
N GLY A 84 0.06 -0.01 11.67
CA GLY A 84 -1.06 0.23 10.76
C GLY A 84 -1.01 -0.65 9.51
N GLY A 85 -2.17 -1.00 8.97
CA GLY A 85 -2.31 -1.83 7.79
C GLY A 85 -1.98 -1.06 6.50
N GLY A 86 -1.24 -1.70 5.59
CA GLY A 86 -0.94 -1.13 4.28
C GLY A 86 -2.15 -1.09 3.34
N GLY A 87 -2.13 -0.18 2.37
CA GLY A 87 -3.14 -0.08 1.32
C GLY A 87 -2.97 -1.13 0.21
N GLY A 88 -4.05 -1.41 -0.51
CA GLY A 88 -4.08 -2.38 -1.61
C GLY A 88 -3.77 -1.78 -2.98
N MET A 89 -3.42 -2.64 -3.94
CA MET A 89 -3.13 -2.21 -5.32
C MET A 89 -4.42 -2.06 -6.13
N GLY A 90 -4.53 -1.01 -6.93
CA GLY A 90 -5.53 -0.88 -7.98
C GLY A 90 -5.31 -1.89 -9.11
N GLY A 91 -6.40 -2.40 -9.67
CA GLY A 91 -6.37 -3.32 -10.80
C GLY A 91 -5.96 -2.64 -12.09
N SER A 92 -5.31 -3.36 -13.00
CA SER A 92 -4.93 -2.80 -14.30
C SER A 92 -6.08 -2.86 -15.30
N SER A 93 -6.03 -2.01 -16.32
CA SER A 93 -6.96 -2.02 -17.44
C SER A 93 -6.20 -2.13 -18.76
N ASN A 94 -6.62 -3.06 -19.61
CA ASN A 94 -6.06 -3.25 -20.95
C ASN A 94 -7.20 -3.28 -21.97
N ALA A 95 -7.35 -2.20 -22.73
CA ALA A 95 -8.28 -2.12 -23.86
C ALA A 95 -7.51 -2.36 -25.17
N LYS A 96 -7.93 -3.37 -25.93
CA LYS A 96 -7.37 -3.67 -27.25
C LYS A 96 -8.45 -3.52 -28.31
N ALA A 97 -8.09 -2.98 -29.47
CA ALA A 97 -8.89 -3.15 -30.67
C ALA A 97 -8.08 -3.82 -31.77
N PHE A 98 -8.78 -4.63 -32.56
CA PHE A 98 -8.20 -5.32 -33.69
C PHE A 98 -8.89 -4.92 -34.99
N HIS A 99 -8.11 -4.63 -36.02
CA HIS A 99 -8.59 -4.42 -37.38
C HIS A 99 -8.41 -5.72 -38.17
N LEU A 100 -9.50 -6.44 -38.47
CA LEU A 100 -9.48 -7.81 -39.01
C LEU A 100 -9.94 -7.93 -40.48
N GLY A 101 -10.49 -6.87 -41.08
CA GLY A 101 -11.03 -6.88 -42.46
C GLY A 101 -10.87 -5.51 -43.16
N GLY A 102 -10.94 -5.47 -44.49
CA GLY A 102 -10.54 -4.31 -45.30
C GLY A 102 -11.58 -3.78 -46.30
N THR A 103 -11.59 -2.44 -46.44
CA THR A 103 -12.20 -1.53 -47.45
C THR A 103 -13.72 -1.63 -47.63
N SER A 104 -14.52 -0.57 -47.40
CA SER A 104 -14.39 0.75 -48.00
C SER A 104 -15.19 1.80 -47.22
N GLU A 105 -14.67 3.03 -47.17
CA GLU A 105 -15.19 4.24 -46.50
C GLU A 105 -14.55 4.57 -45.15
N THR A 106 -15.24 4.38 -44.02
CA THR A 106 -14.81 5.00 -42.75
C THR A 106 -14.85 4.02 -41.57
N SER A 107 -13.75 3.93 -40.82
CA SER A 107 -13.71 3.22 -39.53
C SER A 107 -13.44 4.20 -38.39
N VAL A 108 -14.12 4.01 -37.27
CA VAL A 108 -13.90 4.74 -36.02
C VAL A 108 -13.67 3.74 -34.90
N THR A 109 -12.49 3.79 -34.30
CA THR A 109 -12.13 2.93 -33.18
C THR A 109 -11.93 3.78 -31.94
N VAL A 110 -12.55 3.39 -30.83
CA VAL A 110 -12.47 4.07 -29.54
C VAL A 110 -12.00 3.05 -28.50
N ASN A 111 -10.80 3.25 -27.97
CA ASN A 111 -10.24 2.46 -26.90
C ASN A 111 -10.01 3.34 -25.67
N VAL A 112 -10.61 2.97 -24.55
CA VAL A 112 -10.41 3.67 -23.28
C VAL A 112 -10.00 2.66 -22.21
N GLY A 113 -8.87 2.90 -21.57
CA GLY A 113 -8.39 2.16 -20.41
C GLY A 113 -8.30 3.09 -19.22
N ILE A 114 -8.92 2.72 -18.11
CA ILE A 114 -8.80 3.43 -16.83
C ILE A 114 -8.30 2.44 -15.78
N GLY A 115 -7.08 2.64 -15.26
CA GLY A 115 -6.55 1.82 -14.17
C GLY A 115 -7.35 2.03 -12.89
N GLY A 116 -7.25 1.10 -11.93
CA GLY A 116 -7.84 1.27 -10.61
C GLY A 116 -7.04 2.23 -9.74
N SER A 117 -7.67 2.92 -8.80
CA SER A 117 -6.94 3.69 -7.77
C SER A 117 -6.27 2.76 -6.76
N GLY A 118 -5.14 3.17 -6.19
CA GLY A 118 -4.58 2.49 -5.02
C GLY A 118 -5.42 2.73 -3.77
N GLY A 119 -5.40 1.79 -2.84
CA GLY A 119 -6.03 1.96 -1.52
C GLY A 119 -5.09 2.65 -0.55
N SER A 120 -5.63 3.40 0.42
CA SER A 120 -4.80 4.05 1.46
C SER A 120 -4.27 3.04 2.48
N GLY A 121 -3.03 3.25 2.93
CA GLY A 121 -2.58 2.72 4.22
C GLY A 121 -3.30 3.40 5.36
N ASN A 122 -3.24 2.82 6.55
CA ASN A 122 -3.90 3.35 7.72
C ASN A 122 -2.95 3.53 8.90
N ASP A 123 -3.37 4.40 9.82
CA ASP A 123 -2.56 4.80 10.96
C ASP A 123 -2.26 3.61 11.87
N ALA A 124 -1.09 3.65 12.52
CA ALA A 124 -0.97 2.97 13.80
C ALA A 124 -1.84 3.69 14.83
N ALA A 125 -2.32 2.99 15.86
CA ALA A 125 -3.19 3.60 16.88
C ALA A 125 -2.68 4.98 17.34
N LEU A 126 -3.56 5.97 17.39
CA LEU A 126 -3.21 7.31 17.85
C LEU A 126 -3.41 7.42 19.37
N PHE A 127 -2.65 8.33 19.98
CA PHE A 127 -2.86 8.70 21.37
C PHE A 127 -4.19 9.45 21.52
N ARG A 128 -5.12 8.85 22.26
CA ARG A 128 -6.41 9.42 22.65
C ARG A 128 -6.44 9.52 24.17
N LEU A 129 -6.71 10.72 24.65
CA LEU A 129 -7.11 10.96 26.02
C LEU A 129 -8.65 10.99 26.10
N ASP A 130 -9.25 10.54 27.19
CA ASP A 130 -10.63 10.93 27.51
C ASP A 130 -10.68 12.37 28.01
N ASP A 131 -11.90 12.87 28.23
CA ASP A 131 -12.16 14.21 28.79
C ASP A 131 -11.59 14.38 30.22
N GLY A 132 -11.11 13.31 30.85
CA GLY A 132 -10.44 13.29 32.15
C GLY A 132 -8.91 13.25 32.06
N ASN A 133 -8.32 13.41 30.88
CA ASN A 133 -6.89 13.24 30.60
C ASN A 133 -6.36 11.82 30.91
N ASN A 134 -7.22 10.81 30.99
CA ASN A 134 -6.78 9.42 31.05
C ASN A 134 -6.47 8.92 29.65
N VAL A 135 -5.42 8.13 29.53
CA VAL A 135 -5.08 7.46 28.28
C VAL A 135 -6.16 6.43 27.96
N ILE A 136 -6.99 6.70 26.94
CA ILE A 136 -7.98 5.76 26.40
C ILE A 136 -7.53 5.11 25.09
N GLY A 137 -6.40 5.55 24.55
CA GLY A 137 -5.62 4.87 23.54
C GLY A 137 -4.23 5.48 23.52
N ALA A 138 -3.18 4.69 23.53
CA ALA A 138 -1.84 5.15 23.17
C ALA A 138 -1.42 4.36 21.95
N GLY A 139 -0.67 4.96 21.03
CA GLY A 139 -0.12 4.19 19.92
C GLY A 139 0.69 3.03 20.45
N VAL A 140 1.69 3.33 21.27
CA VAL A 140 2.32 2.37 22.16
C VAL A 140 2.58 3.03 23.52
N HIS A 141 2.09 2.44 24.60
CA HIS A 141 2.43 2.78 25.98
C HIS A 141 3.13 1.61 26.65
N VAL A 142 4.27 1.88 27.28
CA VAL A 142 4.96 0.93 28.15
C VAL A 142 5.22 1.59 29.49
N ASP A 143 4.75 0.95 30.56
CA ASP A 143 5.02 1.36 31.93
C ASP A 143 5.75 0.24 32.70
N ASN A 144 7.03 0.46 33.01
CA ASN A 144 7.89 -0.51 33.67
C ASN A 144 8.31 -0.06 35.07
N SER A 145 8.06 -0.90 36.07
CA SER A 145 8.59 -0.80 37.44
C SER A 145 9.37 -2.04 37.90
N GLY A 146 9.44 -3.10 37.08
CA GLY A 146 10.30 -4.27 37.34
C GLY A 146 11.71 -4.12 36.79
N ALA A 147 12.70 -4.80 37.37
CA ALA A 147 14.07 -4.78 36.85
C ALA A 147 14.17 -5.59 35.54
N ILE A 148 14.85 -5.05 34.54
CA ILE A 148 15.07 -5.69 33.24
C ILE A 148 16.56 -6.00 33.08
N ARG A 149 16.90 -7.22 32.68
CA ARG A 149 18.27 -7.63 32.31
C ARG A 149 18.27 -8.41 30.99
N THR A 150 18.90 -7.89 29.95
CA THR A 150 19.14 -8.62 28.69
C THR A 150 20.63 -8.94 28.58
N GLN A 151 20.99 -10.18 28.19
CA GLN A 151 22.38 -10.64 28.21
C GLN A 151 22.96 -10.94 26.82
N GLY A 152 22.13 -11.40 25.87
CA GLY A 152 22.58 -11.77 24.53
C GLY A 152 22.86 -10.57 23.64
N PHE A 153 23.55 -10.81 22.52
CA PHE A 153 23.86 -9.82 21.50
C PHE A 153 22.58 -9.19 20.92
N ASN A 154 22.61 -7.88 20.62
CA ASN A 154 21.50 -7.11 20.03
C ASN A 154 20.14 -7.33 20.74
N SER A 155 20.15 -7.33 22.06
CA SER A 155 18.97 -7.63 22.90
C SER A 155 18.49 -6.39 23.64
N ILE A 156 17.41 -5.80 23.15
CA ILE A 156 16.90 -4.52 23.66
C ILE A 156 16.12 -4.71 24.97
N GLY A 157 16.31 -3.82 25.96
CA GLY A 157 15.50 -3.85 27.18
C GLY A 157 14.01 -3.62 26.87
N ILE A 158 13.67 -2.45 26.34
CA ILE A 158 12.31 -2.12 25.89
C ILE A 158 12.36 -1.63 24.45
N LEU A 159 11.70 -2.36 23.55
CA LEU A 159 11.44 -1.95 22.18
C LEU A 159 9.96 -1.56 22.03
N ALA A 160 9.69 -0.27 21.88
CA ALA A 160 8.37 0.29 21.68
C ALA A 160 8.28 0.95 20.29
N MET A 161 7.36 0.50 19.42
CA MET A 161 7.28 1.02 18.05
C MET A 161 5.85 1.23 17.57
N SER A 162 5.58 2.40 17.02
CA SER A 162 4.34 2.70 16.34
C SER A 162 4.62 3.08 14.89
N VAL A 163 4.09 2.32 13.94
CA VAL A 163 4.42 2.46 12.51
C VAL A 163 3.15 2.55 11.67
N GLY A 164 2.97 3.65 10.95
CA GLY A 164 1.87 3.81 10.01
C GLY A 164 1.97 2.86 8.81
N GLY A 165 0.82 2.42 8.28
CA GLY A 165 0.76 1.56 7.10
C GLY A 165 1.18 2.29 5.82
N GLY A 166 1.84 1.59 4.90
CA GLY A 166 2.19 2.17 3.59
C GLY A 166 0.97 2.36 2.67
N GLY A 167 1.04 3.32 1.75
CA GLY A 167 0.02 3.54 0.71
C GLY A 167 0.04 2.46 -0.37
N GLY A 168 -1.13 2.19 -0.98
CA GLY A 168 -1.28 1.25 -2.09
C GLY A 168 -1.02 1.86 -3.46
N GLY A 169 -0.66 1.06 -4.45
CA GLY A 169 -0.34 1.51 -5.80
C GLY A 169 -1.56 1.65 -6.71
N GLY A 170 -1.56 2.63 -7.61
CA GLY A 170 -2.53 2.74 -8.70
C GLY A 170 -2.30 1.66 -9.77
N GLY A 171 -3.39 1.20 -10.38
CA GLY A 171 -3.36 0.24 -11.48
C GLY A 171 -2.94 0.90 -12.79
N ALA A 172 -2.30 0.12 -13.66
CA ALA A 172 -1.90 0.60 -14.98
C ALA A 172 -3.09 0.69 -15.94
N ALA A 173 -3.00 1.59 -16.91
CA ALA A 173 -3.92 1.68 -18.04
C ALA A 173 -3.17 1.53 -19.36
N SER A 174 -3.65 0.64 -20.22
CA SER A 174 -3.13 0.49 -21.58
C SER A 174 -4.30 0.47 -22.57
N THR A 175 -4.15 1.24 -23.64
CA THR A 175 -4.95 1.08 -24.85
C THR A 175 -4.00 0.73 -25.99
N ASP A 176 -4.32 -0.27 -26.81
CA ASP A 176 -3.57 -0.52 -28.05
C ASP A 176 -4.50 -0.92 -29.19
N GLU A 177 -4.06 -0.65 -30.41
CA GLU A 177 -4.70 -1.08 -31.64
C GLU A 177 -3.73 -1.90 -32.49
N GLU A 178 -4.25 -2.94 -33.15
CA GLU A 178 -3.46 -3.84 -33.98
C GLU A 178 -4.21 -4.21 -35.26
N ILE A 179 -3.50 -4.23 -36.39
CA ILE A 179 -4.01 -4.78 -37.65
C ILE A 179 -3.60 -6.25 -37.72
N VAL A 180 -4.58 -7.15 -37.85
CA VAL A 180 -4.34 -8.60 -37.80
C VAL A 180 -4.56 -9.21 -39.18
N GLY A 181 -3.59 -9.99 -39.67
CA GLY A 181 -3.69 -10.71 -40.94
C GLY A 181 -3.74 -9.78 -42.15
N GLY A 182 -4.71 -10.01 -43.06
CA GLY A 182 -4.95 -9.16 -44.23
C GLY A 182 -5.87 -7.96 -43.96
N GLY A 183 -6.14 -7.65 -42.68
CA GLY A 183 -6.91 -6.47 -42.29
C GLY A 183 -6.25 -5.18 -42.77
N SER A 184 -7.06 -4.14 -42.90
CA SER A 184 -6.59 -2.78 -43.19
C SER A 184 -7.40 -1.81 -42.35
N GLU A 185 -6.80 -0.69 -42.00
CA GLU A 185 -7.60 0.47 -41.62
C GLU A 185 -8.57 0.83 -42.77
N GLY A 186 -9.74 1.41 -42.45
CA GLY A 186 -10.61 1.98 -43.47
C GLY A 186 -9.92 3.13 -44.22
N GLU A 187 -10.36 3.42 -45.46
CA GLU A 187 -9.85 4.53 -46.29
C GLU A 187 -9.81 5.89 -45.54
N THR A 188 -10.79 6.07 -44.67
CA THR A 188 -10.84 7.12 -43.65
C THR A 188 -10.95 6.46 -42.26
N SER A 189 -9.82 6.24 -41.62
CA SER A 189 -9.77 5.68 -40.26
C SER A 189 -9.59 6.78 -39.21
N VAL A 190 -10.38 6.70 -38.14
CA VAL A 190 -10.27 7.54 -36.94
C VAL A 190 -10.03 6.65 -35.74
N GLY A 191 -8.85 6.74 -35.14
CA GLY A 191 -8.55 6.09 -33.87
C GLY A 191 -8.61 7.08 -32.71
N ILE A 192 -9.26 6.70 -31.63
CA ILE A 192 -9.35 7.47 -30.39
C ILE A 192 -8.91 6.56 -29.25
N GLY A 193 -7.80 6.91 -28.59
CA GLY A 193 -7.28 6.15 -27.47
C GLY A 193 -7.05 7.02 -26.25
N ALA A 194 -7.60 6.62 -25.11
CA ALA A 194 -7.34 7.27 -23.83
C ALA A 194 -6.94 6.23 -22.78
N ALA A 195 -5.72 6.37 -22.24
CA ALA A 195 -5.25 5.59 -21.11
C ALA A 195 -5.08 6.48 -19.89
N ILE A 196 -5.73 6.14 -18.78
CA ILE A 196 -5.71 6.92 -17.54
C ILE A 196 -5.28 6.01 -16.38
N GLY A 197 -4.04 6.15 -15.94
CA GLY A 197 -3.58 5.58 -14.67
C GLY A 197 -4.14 6.40 -13.52
N LEU A 198 -4.82 5.76 -12.56
CA LEU A 198 -5.34 6.47 -11.40
C LEU A 198 -4.30 6.59 -10.28
N ALA A 199 -4.54 7.53 -9.37
CA ALA A 199 -3.64 7.85 -8.27
C ALA A 199 -3.45 6.68 -7.31
N ALA A 200 -2.31 6.70 -6.63
CA ALA A 200 -2.02 5.82 -5.51
C ALA A 200 -2.82 6.21 -4.24
N GLY A 201 -2.89 5.30 -3.27
CA GLY A 201 -3.35 5.63 -1.93
C GLY A 201 -2.25 6.30 -1.10
N GLY A 202 -2.66 7.16 -0.16
CA GLY A 202 -1.76 7.76 0.82
C GLY A 202 -1.34 6.76 1.90
N ALA A 203 -0.26 7.07 2.61
CA ALA A 203 0.17 6.31 3.77
C ALA A 203 -0.60 6.70 5.05
N GLY A 204 -0.55 5.82 6.05
CA GLY A 204 -0.96 6.11 7.41
C GLY A 204 0.17 6.72 8.24
N ASN A 205 -0.19 7.42 9.30
CA ASN A 205 0.72 7.98 10.29
C ASN A 205 1.16 6.93 11.31
N GLY A 206 2.35 7.13 11.87
CA GLY A 206 2.70 6.48 13.14
C GLY A 206 1.81 7.02 14.26
N GLY A 207 1.82 6.35 15.40
CA GLY A 207 1.19 6.82 16.64
C GLY A 207 2.22 7.32 17.64
N THR A 208 1.76 7.99 18.69
CA THR A 208 2.63 8.38 19.81
C THR A 208 3.19 7.14 20.50
N VAL A 209 4.46 7.21 20.90
CA VAL A 209 5.12 6.18 21.69
C VAL A 209 5.56 6.77 23.02
N SER A 210 5.07 6.21 24.12
CA SER A 210 5.41 6.63 25.49
C SER A 210 5.97 5.46 26.28
N VAL A 211 7.19 5.61 26.78
CA VAL A 211 7.85 4.62 27.66
C VAL A 211 8.18 5.29 28.98
N THR A 212 7.58 4.79 30.06
CA THR A 212 7.92 5.16 31.44
C THR A 212 8.66 4.00 32.08
N ASN A 213 9.87 4.27 32.59
CA ASN A 213 10.66 3.28 33.32
C ASN A 213 11.05 3.82 34.70
N ARG A 214 10.76 3.04 35.75
CA ARG A 214 11.01 3.38 37.16
C ARG A 214 11.95 2.41 37.86
N SER A 215 12.59 1.51 37.12
CA SER A 215 13.50 0.50 37.65
C SER A 215 14.74 0.34 36.79
N LEU A 216 15.68 -0.51 37.22
CA LEU A 216 16.94 -0.71 36.50
C LEU A 216 16.72 -1.50 35.21
N ILE A 217 17.27 -1.00 34.11
CA ILE A 217 17.43 -1.74 32.85
C ILE A 217 18.92 -1.97 32.63
N VAL A 218 19.35 -3.23 32.56
CA VAL A 218 20.73 -3.62 32.20
C VAL A 218 20.70 -4.39 30.90
N THR A 219 21.55 -4.00 29.96
CA THR A 219 21.76 -4.71 28.69
C THR A 219 23.24 -5.05 28.56
N ASP A 220 23.60 -6.31 28.81
CA ASP A 220 25.02 -6.74 28.86
C ASP A 220 25.60 -7.07 27.48
N GLY A 221 24.77 -7.50 26.53
CA GLY A 221 25.21 -7.88 25.20
C GLY A 221 25.58 -6.68 24.32
N ALA A 222 26.53 -6.86 23.40
CA ALA A 222 26.90 -5.83 22.44
C ALA A 222 25.72 -5.46 21.50
N ASP A 223 25.75 -4.25 20.94
CA ASP A 223 24.71 -3.68 20.07
C ASP A 223 23.29 -3.67 20.67
N SER A 224 23.20 -3.65 22.00
CA SER A 224 21.93 -3.62 22.73
C SER A 224 21.58 -2.21 23.20
N TYR A 225 20.28 -1.88 23.14
CA TYR A 225 19.74 -0.62 23.64
C TYR A 225 18.92 -0.84 24.91
N GLY A 226 19.02 0.06 25.89
CA GLY A 226 18.16 0.00 27.08
C GLY A 226 16.68 0.23 26.72
N ILE A 227 16.39 1.34 26.04
CA ILE A 227 15.05 1.67 25.54
C ILE A 227 15.20 2.17 24.11
N SER A 228 14.39 1.62 23.21
CA SER A 228 14.18 2.12 21.85
C SER A 228 12.70 2.39 21.66
N ALA A 229 12.35 3.66 21.45
CA ALA A 229 10.98 4.15 21.33
C ALA A 229 10.83 4.93 20.02
N ASN A 230 10.07 4.41 19.05
CA ASN A 230 10.03 4.98 17.70
C ASN A 230 8.59 5.15 17.20
N SER A 231 8.26 6.38 16.79
CA SER A 231 7.09 6.65 15.95
C SER A 231 7.54 6.86 14.51
N ILE A 232 6.93 6.15 13.57
CA ILE A 232 7.33 6.16 12.16
C ILE A 232 6.07 6.29 11.30
N GLY A 233 6.03 7.28 10.41
CA GLY A 233 4.99 7.39 9.38
C GLY A 233 5.19 6.36 8.27
N GLY A 234 4.10 5.94 7.62
CA GLY A 234 4.16 5.04 6.48
C GLY A 234 4.73 5.69 5.21
N GLY A 235 5.22 4.88 4.28
CA GLY A 235 5.62 5.34 2.94
C GLY A 235 4.42 5.52 2.01
N GLY A 236 4.44 6.53 1.13
CA GLY A 236 3.37 6.78 0.16
C GLY A 236 3.25 5.71 -0.94
N GLY A 237 2.13 5.72 -1.67
CA GLY A 237 1.88 4.80 -2.78
C GLY A 237 2.48 5.23 -4.13
N VAL A 238 2.54 4.31 -5.08
CA VAL A 238 3.00 4.56 -6.47
C VAL A 238 1.79 4.77 -7.39
N GLY A 239 1.78 5.84 -8.19
CA GLY A 239 0.69 6.12 -9.12
C GLY A 239 0.61 5.16 -10.31
N GLY A 240 -0.58 5.00 -10.90
CA GLY A 240 -0.79 4.13 -12.06
C GLY A 240 -0.05 4.62 -13.30
N SER A 241 0.60 3.72 -14.04
CA SER A 241 1.19 4.05 -15.35
C SER A 241 0.11 4.09 -16.43
N ALA A 242 0.34 4.86 -17.50
CA ALA A 242 -0.58 4.93 -18.62
C ALA A 242 0.16 4.91 -19.96
N THR A 243 -0.35 4.12 -20.90
CA THR A 243 0.17 4.04 -22.27
C THR A 243 -0.99 3.97 -23.26
N SER A 244 -0.94 4.76 -24.33
CA SER A 244 -1.94 4.76 -25.39
C SER A 244 -1.28 4.57 -26.75
N GLY A 245 -1.55 3.44 -27.37
CA GLY A 245 -1.28 3.12 -28.77
C GLY A 245 -2.59 3.16 -29.56
N VAL A 246 -2.60 3.91 -30.65
CA VAL A 246 -3.78 4.13 -31.48
C VAL A 246 -3.35 4.14 -32.94
N LEU A 247 -4.13 3.50 -33.80
CA LEU A 247 -3.91 3.47 -35.24
C LEU A 247 -5.00 4.29 -35.94
N GLY A 248 -4.84 4.63 -37.21
CA GLY A 248 -5.76 5.51 -37.92
C GLY A 248 -5.09 6.65 -38.70
N LYS A 249 -5.65 6.97 -39.87
CA LYS A 249 -5.33 8.14 -40.69
C LYS A 249 -5.49 9.44 -39.90
N TYR A 250 -6.47 9.47 -39.01
CA TYR A 250 -6.64 10.49 -37.98
C TYR A 250 -6.60 9.80 -36.61
N ALA A 251 -5.54 10.01 -35.85
CA ALA A 251 -5.39 9.41 -34.53
C ALA A 251 -5.37 10.48 -33.44
N ILE A 252 -6.16 10.27 -32.39
CA ILE A 252 -6.15 11.06 -31.16
C ILE A 252 -5.84 10.11 -30.01
N GLY A 253 -4.58 10.07 -29.61
CA GLY A 253 -4.10 9.29 -28.48
C GLY A 253 -3.71 10.19 -27.30
N GLY A 254 -4.11 9.81 -26.09
CA GLY A 254 -3.69 10.45 -24.85
C GLY A 254 -3.42 9.43 -23.74
N ALA A 255 -2.34 9.65 -22.99
CA ALA A 255 -2.02 8.88 -21.81
C ALA A 255 -1.78 9.84 -20.63
N LEU A 256 -2.43 9.57 -19.50
CA LEU A 256 -2.25 10.31 -18.25
C LEU A 256 -1.89 9.34 -17.12
N GLY A 257 -0.68 9.48 -16.59
CA GLY A 257 -0.26 8.72 -15.40
C GLY A 257 -0.92 9.23 -14.12
N GLY A 258 -1.00 8.35 -13.13
CA GLY A 258 -1.51 8.66 -11.80
C GLY A 258 -0.45 9.33 -10.92
N ALA A 259 -0.89 10.17 -9.98
CA ALA A 259 -0.04 10.72 -8.95
C ALA A 259 0.36 9.66 -7.91
N GLY A 260 1.56 9.81 -7.33
CA GLY A 260 1.95 9.06 -6.13
C GLY A 260 1.16 9.50 -4.90
N GLY A 261 1.17 8.65 -3.87
CA GLY A 261 0.54 8.93 -2.57
C GLY A 261 1.47 9.72 -1.65
N GLY A 262 0.88 10.51 -0.75
CA GLY A 262 1.64 11.19 0.32
C GLY A 262 2.16 10.20 1.36
N GLY A 263 3.30 10.53 1.98
CA GLY A 263 3.83 9.80 3.14
C GLY A 263 3.11 10.17 4.44
N GLY A 264 3.28 9.33 5.46
CA GLY A 264 2.71 9.51 6.79
C GLY A 264 3.61 10.33 7.70
N SER A 265 3.01 10.90 8.74
CA SER A 265 3.72 11.61 9.80
C SER A 265 4.11 10.70 10.95
N ALA A 266 5.10 11.12 11.74
CA ALA A 266 5.46 10.53 13.03
C ALA A 266 5.08 11.49 14.17
N PHE A 267 4.85 10.95 15.37
CA PHE A 267 4.49 11.73 16.56
C PHE A 267 5.38 11.40 17.75
N GLN A 268 5.70 12.41 18.56
CA GLN A 268 6.42 12.26 19.83
C GLN A 268 5.50 12.57 21.00
#